data_AF-A0A392V955-F1
#
_entry.id   AF-A0A392V955-F1
#
_cell.length_a   1.000
_cell.length_b   1.000
_cell.length_c   1.000
_cell.angle_alpha   90.00
_cell.angle_beta   90.00
_cell.angle_gamma   90.00
#
_symmetry.space_group_name_H-M   'P 1'
#
loop_
_entity.id
_entity.type
_entity.pdbx_description
1 polymer ?
#
loop_
_entity_poly.entity_id
_entity_poly.type
_entity_poly.pdbx_seq_one_letter_code
_entity_poly.pdbx_strand_id
1 'polypeptide(L)' 'MLQEKKLYANLSKCEFWLKEVSFLGHVISRGGIAVDPAKVEAVLQWGTLESVTEI' A
#
# COMPACT_ATOMS: atom_id res chain seq x y z
N MET A 1 14.31 20.35 -7.73
CA MET A 1 13.50 19.37 -8.48
C MET A 1 14.19 18.00 -8.55
N LEU A 2 13.49 16.86 -8.71
CA LEU A 2 14.08 15.49 -8.68
C LEU A 2 15.36 15.33 -9.53
N GLN A 3 15.38 15.95 -10.71
CA GLN A 3 16.52 15.93 -11.64
C GLN A 3 17.80 16.59 -11.08
N GLU A 4 17.68 17.67 -10.29
CA GLU A 4 18.84 18.31 -9.64
C GLU A 4 19.53 17.37 -8.64
N LYS A 5 18.78 16.43 -8.06
CA LYS A 5 19.28 15.40 -7.15
C LYS A 5 19.64 14.10 -7.89
N LYS A 6 19.58 14.07 -9.22
CA LYS A 6 19.80 12.88 -10.05
C LYS A 6 18.88 11.70 -9.68
N LEU A 7 17.65 12.01 -9.23
CA LEU A 7 16.60 11.03 -8.97
C LEU A 7 15.69 10.92 -10.19
N TYR A 8 15.32 9.68 -10.54
CA TYR A 8 14.47 9.37 -11.69
C TYR A 8 13.28 8.52 -11.24
N ALA A 9 12.10 8.86 -11.74
CA ALA A 9 10.91 8.06 -11.49
C ALA A 9 10.97 6.76 -12.31
N ASN A 10 10.62 5.64 -11.68
CA ASN A 10 10.44 4.39 -12.40
C ASN A 10 9.05 4.41 -13.08
N LEU A 11 9.02 4.69 -14.38
CA LEU A 11 7.78 4.82 -15.14
C LEU A 11 6.88 3.59 -15.08
N SER A 12 7.43 2.38 -14.94
CA SER A 12 6.61 1.16 -14.83
C SER A 12 5.87 1.04 -13.50
N LYS A 13 6.25 1.84 -12.50
CA LYS A 13 5.61 1.92 -11.18
C LYS A 13 4.82 3.22 -10.98
N CYS A 14 4.77 4.10 -11.99
CA CYS A 14 4.07 5.36 -11.87
C CYS A 14 2.62 5.21 -12.32
N GLU A 15 1.72 5.64 -11.46
CA GLU A 15 0.29 5.69 -11.72
C GLU A 15 -0.13 7.15 -11.87
N PHE A 16 -0.80 7.49 -12.97
CA PHE A 16 -1.21 8.87 -13.26
C PHE A 16 -2.69 8.93 -13.60
N TRP A 17 -3.33 10.06 -13.27
CA TRP A 17 -4.72 10.36 -13.62
C TRP A 17 -5.76 9.35 -13.07
N LEU A 18 -5.44 8.63 -12.00
CA LEU A 18 -6.37 7.73 -11.33
C LEU A 18 -7.24 8.46 -10.31
N LYS A 19 -8.46 7.96 -10.08
CA LYS A 19 -9.38 8.46 -9.04
C LYS A 19 -8.99 7.96 -7.64
N GLU A 20 -8.29 6.84 -7.59
CA GLU A 20 -7.76 6.19 -6.41
C GLU A 20 -6.41 5.55 -6.73
N VAL A 21 -5.53 5.46 -5.73
CA VAL A 21 -4.18 4.86 -5.88
C VAL A 21 -3.86 3.99 -4.67
N SER A 22 -3.17 2.88 -4.90
CA SER A 22 -2.65 2.02 -3.83
C SER A 22 -1.24 2.45 -3.45
N PHE A 23 -1.05 2.91 -2.22
CA PHE A 23 0.24 3.38 -1.72
C PHE A 23 0.51 2.86 -0.31
N LEU A 24 1.64 2.16 -0.14
CA LEU A 24 2.09 1.59 1.15
C LEU A 24 1.03 0.72 1.87
N GLY A 25 0.19 0.00 1.11
CA GLY A 25 -0.88 -0.85 1.67
C GLY A 25 -2.14 -0.08 2.07
N HIS A 26 -2.29 1.14 1.58
CA HIS A 26 -3.48 1.96 1.72
C HIS A 26 -4.05 2.30 0.34
N VAL A 27 -5.36 2.44 0.27
CA VAL A 27 -6.06 3.00 -0.89
C VAL A 27 -6.35 4.47 -0.59
N ILE A 28 -5.81 5.37 -1.41
CA ILE A 28 -6.01 6.81 -1.28
C ILE A 28 -7.02 7.25 -2.33
N SER A 29 -8.10 7.91 -1.91
CA SER A 29 -9.15 8.42 -2.79
C SER A 29 -9.61 9.81 -2.37
N ARG A 30 -10.53 10.41 -3.14
CA ARG A 30 -11.19 11.68 -2.75
C ARG A 30 -11.92 11.58 -1.40
N GLY A 31 -12.39 10.38 -1.02
CA GLY A 31 -13.09 10.14 0.24
C GLY A 31 -12.17 9.99 1.45
N GLY A 32 -10.85 9.98 1.26
CA GLY A 32 -9.86 9.79 2.32
C GLY A 32 -8.97 8.58 2.08
N ILE A 33 -8.34 8.11 3.17
CA ILE A 33 -7.39 6.98 3.18
C ILE A 33 -8.10 5.77 3.77
N ALA A 34 -8.13 4.66 3.02
CA ALA A 34 -8.62 3.37 3.49
C ALA A 34 -7.45 2.36 3.57
N VAL A 35 -7.55 1.38 4.46
CA VAL A 35 -6.63 0.22 4.45
C VAL A 35 -6.99 -0.65 3.26
N ASP A 36 -5.98 -1.16 2.55
CA ASP A 36 -6.19 -2.10 1.46
C ASP A 36 -7.00 -3.32 1.96
N PRO A 37 -8.18 -3.63 1.38
CA PRO A 37 -8.97 -4.78 1.76
C PRO A 37 -8.19 -6.10 1.72
N ALA A 38 -7.19 -6.24 0.85
CA ALA A 38 -6.34 -7.44 0.78
C ALA A 38 -5.50 -7.63 2.04
N LYS A 39 -5.09 -6.54 2.70
CA LYS A 39 -4.34 -6.60 3.96
C LYS A 39 -5.25 -6.96 5.13
N VAL A 40 -6.49 -6.48 5.11
CA VAL A 40 -7.52 -6.87 6.10
C VAL A 40 -7.82 -8.36 5.97
N GLU A 41 -8.00 -8.85 4.74
CA GLU A 41 -8.24 -10.28 4.48
C GLU A 41 -7.07 -11.14 4.96
N ALA A 42 -5.82 -10.74 4.71
CA ALA A 42 -4.65 -11.48 5.20
C ALA A 42 -4.61 -11.59 6.74
N VAL A 43 -5.07 -10.57 7.46
CA VAL A 43 -5.18 -10.60 8.94
C VAL A 43 -6.37 -11.47 9.38
N LEU A 44 -7.49 -11.46 8.65
CA LEU A 44 -8.66 -12.29 8.97
C LEU A 44 -8.41 -13.78 8.69
N GLN A 45 -7.64 -14.10 7.66
CA GLN A 45 -7.20 -15.46 7.33
C GLN A 45 -6.03 -15.93 8.19
N TRP A 46 -5.48 -15.06 9.02
CA TRP A 46 -4.50 -15.44 10.03
C TRP A 46 -5.23 -16.29 11.08
N GLY A 47 -5.10 -17.61 10.98
CA GLY A 47 -5.63 -18.54 11.97
C GLY A 47 -5.19 -18.14 13.38
N THR A 48 -5.98 -18.47 14.39
CA THR A 48 -5.67 -18.12 15.79
C THR A 48 -4.26 -18.61 16.13
N LEU A 49 -3.35 -17.69 16.46
CA LEU A 49 -2.00 -18.02 16.92
C LEU A 49 -2.11 -18.86 18.20
N GLU A 50 -1.69 -20.12 18.15
CA GLU A 50 -1.79 -21.07 19.28
C GLU A 50 -0.63 -20.91 20.29
N SER A 51 0.42 -20.16 19.95
CA SER A 51 1.60 -20.02 20.80
C SER A 51 2.27 -18.65 20.71
N VAL A 52 2.78 -18.18 21.85
CA VAL A 52 3.50 -16.90 22.03
C VAL A 52 4.86 -16.87 21.32
N THR A 53 5.33 -18.01 20.79
CA THR A 53 6.66 -18.14 20.16
C THR A 53 6.73 -17.68 18.70
N GLU A 54 5.61 -17.34 18.06
CA GLU A 54 5.58 -16.79 16.71
C GLU A 54 5.59 -15.26 16.77
N ILE A 55 6.76 -14.67 17.05
CA ILE A 55 7.05 -13.23 16.85
C ILE A 55 8.38 -13.11 16.13
#